data_AF-A0A956FUZ3-F1
#
_entry.id   AF-A0A956FUZ3-F1
#
_cell.length_a   1.000
_cell.length_b   1.000
_cell.length_c   1.000
_cell.angle_alpha   90.00
_cell.angle_beta   90.00
_cell.angle_gamma   90.00
#
_symmetry.space_group_name_H-M   'P 1'
#
loop_
_entity.id
_entity.type
_entity.pdbx_description
1 polymer ?
#
loop_
_entity_poly.entity_id
_entity_poly.type
_entity_poly.pdbx_seq_one_letter_code
_entity_poly.pdbx_strand_id
1 'polypeptide(L)'
;MSDVTSGNEVLDAIWSVLRRRIVDRGIAATELGAGLLRELGPLTRRDGELFAGGHRLNHDEQILPHLARATGLGFALYLGNRRIATSTILDAGRAPPIDAYADSELVDVCLRRGEVFKGPLRRAETPYQVIARPLLVGDRSGGSTPIGIIEAFQDERAYYELLAVSAKRRAAAHTREQDLWADEIASVGTFLDDVARRLQLLALNGNIIAAQAGEHGRAFRVVCRELGALADRARGTVTDVRKLLQAMGQDADDHGLLDSASQDPANDS
;
A
#
# COMPACT_ATOMS: atom_id res chain seq x y z
N MET A 1 -34.75 4.69 4.57
CA MET A 1 -34.10 5.81 3.85
C MET A 1 -33.04 6.45 4.77
N SER A 2 -32.17 5.62 5.37
CA SER A 2 -31.29 5.99 6.49
C SER A 2 -29.95 5.23 6.43
N ASP A 3 -29.54 4.79 5.25
CA ASP A 3 -28.34 3.95 5.05
C ASP A 3 -27.36 4.54 4.00
N VAL A 4 -27.77 5.62 3.32
CA VAL A 4 -26.94 6.34 2.33
C VAL A 4 -26.05 7.39 3.01
N THR A 5 -26.44 7.87 4.20
CA THR A 5 -25.72 8.93 4.93
C THR A 5 -24.38 8.43 5.49
N SER A 6 -24.32 7.18 5.97
CA SER A 6 -23.13 6.59 6.61
C SER A 6 -21.96 6.36 5.64
N GLY A 7 -22.25 6.02 4.38
CA GLY A 7 -21.20 5.78 3.37
C GLY A 7 -20.51 7.06 2.89
N ASN A 8 -21.24 8.18 2.83
CA ASN A 8 -20.69 9.46 2.37
C ASN A 8 -19.79 10.09 3.45
N GLU A 9 -20.15 9.94 4.73
CA GLU A 9 -19.35 10.44 5.86
C GLU A 9 -17.98 9.73 5.99
N VAL A 10 -17.94 8.41 5.76
CA VAL A 10 -16.67 7.66 5.78
C VAL A 10 -15.75 8.08 4.63
N LEU A 11 -16.31 8.28 3.44
CA LEU A 11 -15.55 8.78 2.30
C LEU A 11 -15.00 10.18 2.56
N ASP A 12 -15.83 11.10 3.07
CA ASP A 12 -15.41 12.45 3.44
C ASP A 12 -14.32 12.47 4.52
N ALA A 13 -14.40 11.58 5.51
CA ALA A 13 -13.35 11.41 6.52
C ALA A 13 -12.02 10.96 5.89
N ILE A 14 -12.05 9.95 5.02
CA ILE A 14 -10.87 9.48 4.28
C ILE A 14 -10.30 10.62 3.42
N TRP A 15 -11.15 11.39 2.75
CA TRP A 15 -10.75 12.54 1.94
C TRP A 15 -10.04 13.62 2.76
N SER A 16 -10.52 13.89 3.97
CA SER A 16 -9.90 14.88 4.85
C SER A 16 -8.47 14.47 5.26
N VAL A 17 -8.27 13.17 5.56
CA VAL A 17 -6.97 12.64 5.97
C VAL A 17 -5.97 12.64 4.80
N LEU A 18 -6.42 12.25 3.60
CA LEU A 18 -5.57 12.25 2.41
C LEU A 18 -5.14 13.66 2.03
N ARG A 19 -6.08 14.62 2.01
CA ARG A 19 -5.77 16.03 1.75
C ARG A 19 -4.80 16.60 2.78
N ARG A 20 -5.02 16.31 4.07
CA ARG A 20 -4.10 16.73 5.15
C ARG A 20 -2.69 16.21 4.93
N ARG A 21 -2.52 14.94 4.56
CA ARG A 21 -1.20 14.36 4.26
C ARG A 21 -0.50 15.01 3.07
N ILE A 22 -1.25 15.35 2.02
CA ILE A 22 -0.70 16.07 0.86
C ILE A 22 -0.24 17.46 1.29
N VAL A 23 -1.04 18.17 2.09
CA VAL A 23 -0.69 19.50 2.62
C VAL A 23 0.57 19.44 3.46
N ASP A 24 0.64 18.53 4.45
CA ASP A 24 1.80 18.41 5.34
C ASP A 24 3.07 18.10 4.53
N ARG A 25 2.96 17.21 3.53
CA ARG A 25 4.08 16.88 2.64
C ARG A 25 4.49 18.07 1.78
N GLY A 26 3.54 18.80 1.20
CA GLY A 26 3.83 19.98 0.38
C GLY A 26 4.46 21.12 1.19
N ILE A 27 4.09 21.29 2.46
CA ILE A 27 4.73 22.26 3.36
C ILE A 27 6.20 21.89 3.56
N ALA A 28 6.48 20.64 3.96
CA ALA A 28 7.84 20.17 4.16
C ALA A 28 8.66 20.23 2.86
N ALA A 29 8.05 19.88 1.74
CA ALA A 29 8.74 19.80 0.46
C ALA A 29 9.07 21.17 -0.13
N THR A 30 8.17 22.16 -0.02
CA THR A 30 8.45 23.55 -0.42
C THR A 30 9.44 24.22 0.52
N GLU A 31 9.47 23.85 1.80
CA GLU A 31 10.49 24.28 2.76
C GLU A 31 11.88 23.78 2.40
N LEU A 32 12.00 22.47 2.17
CA LEU A 32 13.23 21.83 1.75
C LEU A 32 13.71 22.41 0.41
N GLY A 33 12.81 22.54 -0.57
CA GLY A 33 13.15 23.14 -1.86
C GLY A 33 13.67 24.57 -1.71
N ALA A 34 12.98 25.43 -0.96
CA ALA A 34 13.47 26.78 -0.69
C ALA A 34 14.79 26.81 0.08
N GLY A 35 15.01 25.84 0.98
CA GLY A 35 16.27 25.65 1.71
C GLY A 35 17.42 25.30 0.78
N LEU A 36 17.26 24.28 -0.07
CA LEU A 36 18.25 23.87 -1.06
C LEU A 36 18.63 25.01 -2.00
N LEU A 37 17.66 25.80 -2.46
CA LEU A 37 17.95 26.97 -3.28
C LEU A 37 18.83 28.00 -2.54
N ARG A 38 18.64 28.19 -1.23
CA ARG A 38 19.49 29.09 -0.43
C ARG A 38 20.88 28.51 -0.19
N GLU A 39 21.01 27.19 -0.06
CA GLU A 39 22.31 26.51 0.08
C GLU A 39 23.18 26.66 -1.18
N LEU A 40 22.56 26.70 -2.38
CA LEU A 40 23.25 27.00 -3.63
C LEU A 40 23.75 28.46 -3.71
N GLY A 41 23.17 29.36 -2.91
CA GLY A 41 23.57 30.75 -2.77
C GLY A 41 22.40 31.73 -2.78
N PRO A 42 22.68 33.04 -2.72
CA PRO A 42 21.64 34.06 -2.70
C PRO A 42 20.81 34.03 -3.99
N LEU A 43 19.51 34.20 -3.84
CA LEU A 43 18.59 34.32 -4.97
C LEU A 43 18.79 35.67 -5.65
N THR A 44 19.03 35.67 -6.96
CA THR A 44 19.23 36.90 -7.75
C THR A 44 18.49 36.83 -9.08
N ARG A 45 17.99 37.98 -9.54
CA ARG A 45 17.46 38.14 -10.89
C ARG A 45 18.52 38.77 -11.77
N ARG A 46 18.85 38.15 -12.90
CA ARG A 46 19.76 38.66 -13.93
C ARG A 46 19.15 38.43 -15.29
N ASP A 47 19.06 39.47 -16.12
CA ASP A 47 18.53 39.38 -17.50
C ASP A 47 17.17 38.70 -17.64
N GLY A 48 16.29 38.86 -16.63
CA GLY A 48 14.95 38.25 -16.65
C GLY A 48 14.90 36.78 -16.24
N GLU A 49 16.02 36.21 -15.78
CA GLU A 49 16.13 34.86 -15.26
C GLU A 49 16.40 34.85 -13.74
N LEU A 50 16.04 33.75 -13.09
CA LEU A 50 16.26 33.53 -11.67
C LEU A 50 17.47 32.62 -11.44
N PHE A 51 18.34 33.05 -10.53
CA PHE A 51 19.53 32.31 -10.13
C PHE A 51 19.55 32.06 -8.63
N ALA A 52 20.09 30.92 -8.22
CA ALA A 52 20.52 30.61 -6.86
C ALA A 52 22.04 30.50 -6.85
N GLY A 53 22.73 31.52 -6.33
CA GLY A 53 24.19 31.63 -6.49
C GLY A 53 24.60 31.71 -7.96
N GLY A 54 25.27 30.66 -8.45
CA GLY A 54 25.64 30.50 -9.86
C GLY A 54 24.68 29.63 -10.68
N HIS A 55 23.71 28.98 -10.05
CA HIS A 55 22.81 28.02 -10.69
C HIS A 55 21.57 28.71 -11.28
N ARG A 56 21.31 28.53 -12.58
CA ARG A 56 20.12 29.05 -13.26
C ARG A 56 18.91 28.17 -12.99
N LEU A 57 17.79 28.76 -12.56
CA LEU A 57 16.58 28.02 -12.18
C LEU A 57 15.51 27.96 -13.27
N ASN A 58 15.62 28.77 -14.32
CA ASN A 58 14.75 28.70 -15.49
C ASN A 58 14.95 27.36 -16.20
N HIS A 59 13.86 26.67 -16.54
CA HIS A 59 13.88 25.32 -17.11
C HIS A 59 14.78 24.36 -16.31
N ASP A 60 14.71 24.42 -14.98
CA ASP A 60 15.51 23.53 -14.13
C ASP A 60 15.20 22.04 -14.41
N GLU A 61 16.26 21.27 -14.68
CA GLU A 61 16.22 19.83 -14.96
C GLU A 61 16.90 18.99 -13.86
N GLN A 62 17.38 19.62 -12.78
CA GLN A 62 18.16 18.96 -11.74
C GLN A 62 17.43 18.95 -10.40
N ILE A 63 17.12 20.14 -9.87
CA ILE A 63 16.59 20.32 -8.53
C ILE A 63 15.11 19.91 -8.47
N LEU A 64 14.31 20.42 -9.40
CA LEU A 64 12.86 20.24 -9.44
C LEU A 64 12.49 18.78 -9.73
N PRO A 65 13.13 18.08 -10.70
CA PRO A 65 12.93 16.65 -10.89
C PRO A 65 13.36 15.81 -9.67
N HIS A 66 14.43 16.20 -8.98
CA HIS A 66 14.86 15.49 -7.78
C HIS A 66 13.84 15.65 -6.64
N LEU A 67 13.39 16.88 -6.36
CA LEU A 67 12.33 17.15 -5.40
C LEU A 67 11.04 16.40 -5.73
N ALA A 68 10.66 16.38 -7.01
CA ALA A 68 9.45 15.69 -7.45
C ALA A 68 9.52 14.18 -7.19
N ARG A 69 10.64 13.52 -7.53
CA ARG A 69 10.84 12.10 -7.26
C ARG A 69 10.95 11.78 -5.77
N ALA A 70 11.66 12.61 -5.00
CA ALA A 70 11.88 12.38 -3.58
C ALA A 70 10.61 12.53 -2.74
N THR A 71 9.70 13.42 -3.15
CA THR A 71 8.51 13.77 -2.36
C THR A 71 7.21 13.23 -2.95
N GLY A 72 7.22 12.78 -4.20
CA GLY A 72 6.03 12.32 -4.89
C GLY A 72 5.05 13.46 -5.24
N LEU A 73 5.54 14.69 -5.35
CA LEU A 73 4.75 15.89 -5.68
C LEU A 73 5.24 16.50 -6.99
N GLY A 74 4.37 17.23 -7.69
CA GLY A 74 4.79 18.08 -8.80
C GLY A 74 5.30 19.40 -8.25
N PHE A 75 6.23 20.05 -8.96
CA PHE A 75 6.77 21.35 -8.58
C PHE A 75 6.77 22.35 -9.71
N ALA A 76 6.64 23.63 -9.35
CA ALA A 76 6.85 24.74 -10.26
C ALA A 76 7.65 25.86 -9.57
N LEU A 77 8.46 26.57 -10.36
CA LEU A 77 9.13 27.79 -9.95
C LEU A 77 8.59 28.97 -10.73
N TYR A 78 8.52 30.10 -10.05
CA TYR A 78 8.09 31.37 -10.61
C TYR A 78 9.14 32.46 -10.33
N LEU A 79 9.38 33.30 -11.33
CA LEU A 79 10.03 34.60 -11.15
C LEU A 79 8.94 35.68 -11.18
N GLY A 80 8.77 36.36 -10.05
CA GLY A 80 7.53 37.09 -9.78
C GLY A 80 6.34 36.13 -9.92
N ASN A 81 5.38 36.48 -10.77
CA ASN A 81 4.21 35.65 -11.06
C ASN A 81 4.33 34.84 -12.37
N ARG A 82 5.48 34.84 -13.06
CA ARG A 82 5.66 34.09 -14.32
C ARG A 82 6.36 32.77 -14.05
N ARG A 83 5.77 31.65 -14.51
CA ARG A 83 6.36 30.31 -14.33
C ARG A 83 7.61 30.16 -15.19
N ILE A 84 8.72 29.78 -14.57
CA ILE A 84 10.03 29.64 -15.24
C ILE A 84 10.50 28.19 -15.33
N ALA A 85 10.00 27.31 -14.45
CA ALA A 85 10.32 25.89 -14.45
C ALA A 85 9.16 25.09 -13.87
N THR A 86 9.07 23.83 -14.29
CA THR A 86 8.02 22.91 -13.87
C THR A 86 8.55 21.49 -13.98
N SER A 87 8.22 20.65 -13.01
CA SER A 87 8.52 19.23 -13.04
C SER A 87 7.33 18.48 -12.46
N THR A 88 6.96 17.36 -13.06
CA THR A 88 5.90 16.51 -12.55
C THR A 88 6.32 15.05 -12.59
N ILE A 89 5.62 14.24 -11.79
CA ILE A 89 5.64 12.79 -11.89
C ILE A 89 4.24 12.32 -12.30
N LEU A 90 4.12 11.06 -12.72
CA LEU A 90 2.84 10.49 -13.19
C LEU A 90 1.69 10.78 -12.22
N ASP A 91 1.95 10.59 -10.92
CA ASP A 91 0.91 10.64 -9.90
C ASP A 91 0.59 12.06 -9.43
N ALA A 92 1.42 13.05 -9.76
CA ALA A 92 1.24 14.45 -9.35
C ALA A 92 0.31 15.24 -10.29
N GLY A 93 -0.07 14.64 -11.42
CA GLY A 93 -0.87 15.27 -12.46
C GLY A 93 -0.03 15.98 -13.52
N ARG A 94 -0.68 16.81 -14.33
CA ARG A 94 -0.04 17.43 -15.48
C ARG A 94 0.85 18.59 -15.04
N ALA A 95 2.08 18.62 -15.55
CA ALA A 95 2.97 19.76 -15.37
C ALA A 95 2.31 21.03 -15.94
N PRO A 96 2.15 22.10 -15.14
CA PRO A 96 1.56 23.33 -15.62
C PRO A 96 2.55 24.04 -16.58
N PRO A 97 2.07 24.71 -17.64
CA PRO A 97 2.91 25.20 -18.73
C PRO A 97 3.92 26.27 -18.30
N ILE A 98 5.13 26.25 -18.84
CA ILE A 98 6.10 27.32 -18.64
C ILE A 98 5.56 28.62 -19.25
N ASP A 99 5.99 29.77 -18.74
CA ASP A 99 5.58 31.12 -19.11
C ASP A 99 4.15 31.54 -18.76
N ALA A 100 3.30 30.60 -18.34
CA ALA A 100 2.00 30.95 -17.81
C ALA A 100 2.13 31.66 -16.45
N TYR A 101 1.14 32.50 -16.16
CA TYR A 101 1.05 33.23 -14.90
C TYR A 101 0.60 32.32 -13.75
N ALA A 102 1.05 32.65 -12.54
CA ALA A 102 0.56 32.10 -11.31
C ALA A 102 -0.91 32.48 -11.11
N ASP A 103 -1.65 31.61 -10.41
CA ASP A 103 -3.01 31.91 -9.97
C ASP A 103 -3.03 33.19 -9.12
N SER A 104 -4.09 33.99 -9.24
CA SER A 104 -4.22 35.25 -8.51
C SER A 104 -4.13 35.08 -7.00
N GLU A 105 -4.61 33.96 -6.45
CA GLU A 105 -4.49 33.67 -5.02
C GLU A 105 -3.03 33.45 -4.61
N LEU A 106 -2.24 32.76 -5.45
CA LEU A 106 -0.81 32.59 -5.19
C LEU A 106 -0.07 33.93 -5.25
N VAL A 107 -0.44 34.79 -6.20
CA VAL A 107 0.15 36.14 -6.31
C VAL A 107 -0.14 36.96 -5.06
N ASP A 108 -1.39 36.97 -4.59
CA ASP A 108 -1.78 37.74 -3.41
C ASP A 108 -1.09 37.22 -2.14
N VAL A 109 -1.17 35.90 -1.90
CA VAL A 109 -0.63 35.29 -0.68
C VAL A 109 0.88 35.27 -0.68
N CYS A 110 1.54 34.79 -1.75
CA CYS A 110 2.99 34.63 -1.75
C CYS A 110 3.72 35.94 -2.10
N LEU A 111 3.31 36.66 -3.15
CA LEU A 111 4.09 37.80 -3.65
C LEU A 111 3.74 39.13 -2.97
N ARG A 112 2.47 39.34 -2.59
CA ARG A 112 2.06 40.59 -1.91
C ARG A 112 2.21 40.49 -0.40
N ARG A 113 1.70 39.40 0.19
CA ARG A 113 1.71 39.21 1.65
C ARG A 113 2.97 38.51 2.18
N GLY A 114 3.71 37.79 1.32
CA GLY A 114 4.89 37.05 1.76
C GLY A 114 4.55 35.81 2.61
N GLU A 115 3.35 35.25 2.45
CA GLU A 115 2.86 34.13 3.23
C GLU A 115 2.83 32.81 2.42
N VAL A 116 2.77 31.68 3.12
CA VAL A 116 2.66 30.36 2.49
C VAL A 116 1.20 30.08 2.15
N PHE A 117 0.90 29.89 0.87
CA PHE A 117 -0.41 29.43 0.42
C PHE A 117 -0.55 27.92 0.64
N LYS A 118 -1.72 27.48 1.11
CA LYS A 118 -2.08 26.08 1.31
C LYS A 118 -3.55 25.92 0.99
N GLY A 119 -3.87 25.27 -0.12
CA GLY A 119 -5.27 25.17 -0.51
C GLY A 119 -5.50 24.46 -1.83
N PRO A 120 -6.76 24.14 -2.12
CA PRO A 120 -7.14 23.63 -3.43
C PRO A 120 -7.07 24.76 -4.47
N LEU A 121 -6.57 24.46 -5.66
CA LEU A 121 -6.67 25.31 -6.85
C LEU A 121 -7.22 24.48 -8.02
N ARG A 122 -7.96 25.12 -8.92
CA ARG A 122 -8.50 24.45 -10.11
C ARG A 122 -7.67 24.77 -11.34
N ARG A 123 -7.26 23.74 -12.08
CA ARG A 123 -6.54 23.86 -13.35
C ARG A 123 -7.30 23.09 -14.43
N ALA A 124 -7.85 23.80 -15.42
CA ALA A 124 -8.65 23.19 -16.49
C ALA A 124 -9.65 22.15 -15.93
N GLU A 125 -10.44 22.58 -14.94
CA GLU A 125 -11.46 21.78 -14.22
C GLU A 125 -10.95 20.70 -13.25
N THR A 126 -9.65 20.44 -13.24
CA THR A 126 -9.04 19.45 -12.35
C THR A 126 -8.66 20.09 -11.02
N PRO A 127 -9.10 19.54 -9.86
CA PRO A 127 -8.70 20.04 -8.54
C PRO A 127 -7.28 19.57 -8.21
N TYR A 128 -6.44 20.54 -7.85
CA TYR A 128 -5.10 20.31 -7.35
C TYR A 128 -5.02 20.79 -5.90
N GLN A 129 -4.42 19.99 -5.04
CA GLN A 129 -3.95 20.50 -3.76
C GLN A 129 -2.61 21.19 -3.98
N VAL A 130 -2.52 22.48 -3.63
CA VAL A 130 -1.35 23.31 -3.88
C VAL A 130 -0.81 23.88 -2.58
N ILE A 131 0.52 23.85 -2.48
CA ILE A 131 1.29 24.50 -1.42
C ILE A 131 2.31 25.37 -2.12
N ALA A 132 2.28 26.68 -1.85
CA ALA A 132 3.19 27.62 -2.48
C ALA A 132 3.87 28.48 -1.41
N ARG A 133 5.17 28.66 -1.56
CA ARG A 133 6.02 29.42 -0.63
C ARG A 133 6.70 30.55 -1.38
N PRO A 134 6.74 31.77 -0.83
CA PRO A 134 7.52 32.84 -1.43
C PRO A 134 8.99 32.52 -1.37
N LEU A 135 9.67 32.77 -2.49
CA LEU A 135 11.12 32.84 -2.55
C LEU A 135 11.53 34.26 -2.19
N LEU A 136 12.37 34.37 -1.18
CA LEU A 136 12.66 35.63 -0.51
C LEU A 136 14.11 36.07 -0.79
N VAL A 137 14.30 37.37 -1.01
CA VAL A 137 15.62 38.01 -1.14
C VAL A 137 15.78 39.03 -0.01
N GLY A 138 16.97 39.12 0.56
CA GLY A 138 17.29 40.12 1.59
C GLY A 138 17.35 41.52 0.99
N ASP A 139 16.68 42.48 1.63
CA ASP A 139 16.80 43.90 1.32
C ASP A 139 17.97 44.53 2.08
N ARG A 140 18.52 45.62 1.54
CA ARG A 140 19.58 46.45 2.16
C ARG A 140 19.16 47.01 3.52
N SER A 141 17.86 47.10 3.79
CA SER A 141 17.26 47.57 5.05
C SER A 141 17.11 46.48 6.11
N GLY A 142 17.56 45.24 5.84
CA GLY A 142 17.36 44.07 6.72
C GLY A 142 15.98 43.42 6.61
N GLY A 143 15.11 43.93 5.72
CA GLY A 143 13.84 43.30 5.35
C GLY A 143 14.03 42.16 4.35
N SER A 144 12.92 41.51 3.98
CA SER A 144 12.94 40.52 2.90
C SER A 144 11.75 40.70 1.96
N THR A 145 12.01 40.62 0.67
CA THR A 145 11.01 40.81 -0.38
C THR A 145 10.86 39.54 -1.23
N PRO A 146 9.62 39.14 -1.58
CA PRO A 146 9.41 38.05 -2.52
C PRO A 146 9.98 38.37 -3.91
N ILE A 147 10.87 37.50 -4.41
CA ILE A 147 11.37 37.52 -5.79
C ILE A 147 10.58 36.56 -6.69
N GLY A 148 9.90 35.58 -6.10
CA GLY A 148 9.26 34.49 -6.83
C GLY A 148 8.52 33.53 -5.91
N ILE A 149 8.14 32.38 -6.45
CA ILE A 149 7.36 31.36 -5.76
C ILE A 149 7.97 30.00 -6.06
N ILE A 150 8.08 29.14 -5.03
CA ILE A 150 8.19 27.69 -5.21
C ILE A 150 6.86 27.07 -4.86
N GLU A 151 6.34 26.27 -5.78
CA GLU A 151 5.04 25.63 -5.66
C GLU A 151 5.23 24.12 -5.69
N ALA A 152 4.56 23.42 -4.79
CA ALA A 152 4.30 21.99 -4.87
C ALA A 152 2.80 21.76 -5.15
N PHE A 153 2.49 20.84 -6.06
CA PHE A 153 1.12 20.54 -6.45
C PHE A 153 0.88 19.03 -6.55
N GLN A 154 -0.37 18.65 -6.34
CA GLN A 154 -0.84 17.29 -6.41
C GLN A 154 -2.24 17.25 -6.99
N ASP A 155 -2.42 16.57 -8.11
CA ASP A 155 -3.75 16.23 -8.62
C ASP A 155 -4.42 15.27 -7.64
N GLU A 156 -5.58 15.68 -7.11
CA GLU A 156 -6.31 14.88 -6.11
C GLU A 156 -6.86 13.58 -6.69
N ARG A 157 -7.26 13.58 -7.97
CA ARG A 157 -7.85 12.41 -8.63
C ARG A 157 -6.78 11.38 -8.96
N ALA A 158 -5.67 11.81 -9.55
CA ALA A 158 -4.56 10.91 -9.90
C ALA A 158 -3.98 10.22 -8.65
N TYR A 159 -3.81 10.97 -7.55
CA TYR A 159 -3.35 10.42 -6.28
C TYR A 159 -4.30 9.36 -5.72
N TYR A 160 -5.61 9.61 -5.83
CA TYR A 160 -6.62 8.65 -5.38
C TYR A 160 -6.59 7.37 -6.21
N GLU A 161 -6.57 7.47 -7.54
CA GLU A 161 -6.54 6.29 -8.42
C GLU A 161 -5.34 5.40 -8.11
N LEU A 162 -4.16 6.00 -7.90
CA LEU A 162 -2.97 5.27 -7.45
C LEU A 162 -3.19 4.57 -6.10
N LEU A 163 -3.74 5.28 -5.11
CA LEU A 163 -3.98 4.72 -3.78
C LEU A 163 -5.01 3.58 -3.82
N ALA A 164 -6.07 3.73 -4.60
CA ALA A 164 -7.09 2.70 -4.78
C ALA A 164 -6.49 1.46 -5.46
N VAL A 165 -5.69 1.64 -6.51
CA VAL A 165 -5.00 0.53 -7.21
C VAL A 165 -3.99 -0.16 -6.29
N SER A 166 -3.18 0.59 -5.54
CA SER A 166 -2.20 0.01 -4.62
C SER A 166 -2.83 -0.67 -3.41
N ALA A 167 -3.93 -0.13 -2.88
CA ALA A 167 -4.74 -0.77 -1.84
C ALA A 167 -5.36 -2.08 -2.34
N LYS A 168 -5.95 -2.06 -3.54
CA LYS A 168 -6.51 -3.26 -4.19
C LYS A 168 -5.45 -4.32 -4.45
N ARG A 169 -4.26 -3.91 -4.94
CA ARG A 169 -3.12 -4.83 -5.14
C ARG A 169 -2.63 -5.43 -3.83
N ARG A 170 -2.54 -4.63 -2.76
CA ARG A 170 -2.10 -5.11 -1.44
C ARG A 170 -3.11 -6.08 -0.83
N ALA A 171 -4.41 -5.79 -0.96
CA ALA A 171 -5.46 -6.72 -0.56
C ALA A 171 -5.39 -8.03 -1.35
N ALA A 172 -5.27 -7.96 -2.67
CA ALA A 172 -5.16 -9.16 -3.51
C ALA A 172 -3.88 -9.98 -3.24
N ALA A 173 -2.76 -9.33 -2.91
CA ALA A 173 -1.53 -10.02 -2.52
C ALA A 173 -1.69 -10.74 -1.17
N HIS A 174 -2.34 -10.10 -0.19
CA HIS A 174 -2.60 -10.70 1.11
C HIS A 174 -3.52 -11.92 1.02
N THR A 175 -4.60 -11.84 0.21
CA THR A 175 -5.48 -12.99 -0.04
C THR A 175 -4.74 -14.16 -0.66
N ARG A 176 -3.91 -13.92 -1.68
CA ARG A 176 -3.11 -15.00 -2.32
C ARG A 176 -2.15 -15.67 -1.35
N GLU A 177 -1.51 -14.90 -0.48
CA GLU A 177 -0.66 -15.47 0.56
C GLU A 177 -1.50 -16.33 1.51
N GLN A 178 -2.65 -15.84 1.99
CA GLN A 178 -3.56 -16.64 2.82
C GLN A 178 -4.01 -17.94 2.15
N ASP A 179 -4.30 -17.93 0.85
CA ASP A 179 -4.69 -19.13 0.07
C ASP A 179 -3.54 -20.16 0.02
N LEU A 180 -2.30 -19.73 -0.26
CA LEU A 180 -1.14 -20.62 -0.30
C LEU A 180 -0.90 -21.31 1.05
N TRP A 181 -1.03 -20.57 2.15
CA TRP A 181 -0.90 -21.13 3.49
C TRP A 181 -2.07 -22.07 3.82
N ALA A 182 -3.28 -21.78 3.35
CA ALA A 182 -4.44 -22.65 3.52
C ALA A 182 -4.25 -23.99 2.77
N ASP A 183 -3.74 -23.95 1.54
CA ASP A 183 -3.42 -25.16 0.75
C ASP A 183 -2.36 -26.03 1.46
N GLU A 184 -1.31 -25.41 2.01
CA GLU A 184 -0.26 -26.11 2.75
C GLU A 184 -0.81 -26.77 4.04
N ILE A 185 -1.66 -26.04 4.78
CA ILE A 185 -2.34 -26.56 5.97
C ILE A 185 -3.30 -27.71 5.61
N ALA A 186 -4.02 -27.63 4.48
CA ALA A 186 -4.88 -28.69 3.99
C ALA A 186 -4.10 -29.97 3.63
N SER A 187 -2.93 -29.81 3.01
CA SER A 187 -2.00 -30.89 2.71
C SER A 187 -1.50 -31.58 3.99
N VAL A 188 -1.11 -30.81 5.00
CA VAL A 188 -0.72 -31.34 6.32
C VAL A 188 -1.89 -32.07 6.99
N GLY A 189 -3.11 -31.52 6.92
CA GLY A 189 -4.32 -32.17 7.44
C GLY A 189 -4.60 -33.52 6.78
N THR A 190 -4.42 -33.61 5.45
CA THR A 190 -4.58 -34.86 4.68
C THR A 190 -3.53 -35.90 5.08
N PHE A 191 -2.29 -35.50 5.25
CA PHE A 191 -1.22 -36.40 5.72
C PHE A 191 -1.51 -36.94 7.13
N LEU A 192 -1.98 -36.09 8.04
CA LEU A 192 -2.33 -36.50 9.40
C LEU A 192 -3.50 -37.48 9.45
N ASP A 193 -4.49 -37.32 8.57
CA ASP A 193 -5.60 -38.28 8.44
C ASP A 193 -5.11 -39.66 8.01
N ASP A 194 -4.21 -39.71 7.03
CA ASP A 194 -3.62 -40.97 6.56
C ASP A 194 -2.80 -41.66 7.66
N VAL A 195 -2.01 -40.90 8.42
CA VAL A 195 -1.27 -41.41 9.59
C VAL A 195 -2.23 -41.97 10.63
N ALA A 196 -3.30 -41.24 10.95
CA ALA A 196 -4.29 -41.69 11.92
C ALA A 196 -4.97 -43.00 11.49
N ARG A 197 -5.30 -43.14 10.20
CA ARG A 197 -5.89 -44.36 9.62
C ARG A 197 -4.94 -45.55 9.74
N ARG A 198 -3.65 -45.34 9.42
CA ARG A 198 -2.60 -46.37 9.55
C ARG A 198 -2.40 -46.81 10.99
N LEU A 199 -2.36 -45.85 11.93
CA LEU A 199 -2.25 -46.14 13.37
C LEU A 199 -3.46 -46.92 13.88
N GLN A 200 -4.67 -46.58 13.43
CA GLN A 200 -5.89 -47.29 13.79
C GLN A 200 -5.87 -48.75 13.30
N LEU A 201 -5.43 -48.97 12.06
CA LEU A 201 -5.28 -50.33 11.51
C LEU A 201 -4.19 -51.13 12.23
N LEU A 202 -3.07 -50.49 12.56
CA LEU A 202 -1.98 -51.12 13.31
C LEU A 202 -2.44 -51.51 14.72
N ALA A 203 -3.16 -50.63 15.41
CA ALA A 203 -3.76 -50.88 16.71
C ALA A 203 -4.78 -52.04 16.66
N LEU A 204 -5.60 -52.10 15.62
CA LEU A 204 -6.58 -53.17 15.43
C LEU A 204 -5.90 -54.52 15.19
N ASN A 205 -4.97 -54.59 14.24
CA ASN A 205 -4.22 -55.81 13.93
C ASN A 205 -3.43 -56.29 15.14
N GLY A 206 -2.80 -55.37 15.87
CA GLY A 206 -2.07 -55.69 17.09
C GLY A 206 -2.97 -56.26 18.19
N ASN A 207 -4.19 -55.74 18.35
CA ASN A 207 -5.16 -56.28 19.30
C ASN A 207 -5.60 -57.71 18.95
N ILE A 208 -5.76 -58.04 17.65
CA ILE A 208 -6.10 -59.40 17.20
C ILE A 208 -4.96 -60.38 17.56
N ILE A 209 -3.72 -60.02 17.25
CA ILE A 209 -2.53 -60.85 17.57
C ILE A 209 -2.38 -61.02 19.08
N ALA A 210 -2.60 -59.94 19.84
CA ALA A 210 -2.51 -59.97 21.29
C ALA A 210 -3.60 -60.86 21.92
N ALA A 211 -4.80 -60.89 21.35
CA ALA A 211 -5.86 -61.79 21.78
C ALA A 211 -5.52 -63.26 21.45
N GLN A 212 -4.93 -63.51 20.28
CA GLN A 212 -4.51 -64.84 19.84
C GLN A 212 -3.37 -65.41 20.70
N ALA A 213 -2.50 -64.55 21.26
CA ALA A 213 -1.42 -64.94 22.17
C ALA A 213 -1.86 -65.21 23.62
N GLY A 214 -3.13 -64.98 23.96
CA GLY A 214 -3.67 -65.22 25.31
C GLY A 214 -2.93 -64.44 26.40
N GLU A 215 -2.45 -65.12 27.44
CA GLU A 215 -1.75 -64.50 28.58
C GLU A 215 -0.43 -63.83 28.16
N HIS A 216 0.26 -64.34 27.13
CA HIS A 216 1.51 -63.75 26.63
C HIS A 216 1.29 -62.42 25.87
N GLY A 217 0.05 -62.13 25.44
CA GLY A 217 -0.31 -60.91 24.72
C GLY A 217 -0.69 -59.73 25.60
N ARG A 218 -0.76 -59.88 26.94
CA ARG A 218 -1.25 -58.82 27.85
C ARG A 218 -0.50 -57.49 27.72
N ALA A 219 0.83 -57.50 27.65
CA ALA A 219 1.63 -56.29 27.50
C ALA A 219 1.43 -55.62 26.13
N PHE A 220 1.28 -56.42 25.07
CA PHE A 220 1.07 -55.92 23.72
C PHE A 220 -0.31 -55.26 23.55
N ARG A 221 -1.35 -55.75 24.25
CA ARG A 221 -2.68 -55.08 24.31
C ARG A 221 -2.61 -53.64 24.82
N VAL A 222 -1.74 -53.36 25.80
CA VAL A 222 -1.59 -52.00 26.36
C VAL A 222 -1.02 -51.06 25.30
N VAL A 223 -0.02 -51.51 24.53
CA VAL A 223 0.56 -50.75 23.42
C VAL A 223 -0.46 -50.49 22.31
N CYS A 224 -1.25 -51.51 21.95
CA CYS A 224 -2.29 -51.37 20.92
C CYS A 224 -3.39 -50.38 21.34
N ARG A 225 -3.76 -50.35 22.63
CA ARG A 225 -4.68 -49.36 23.18
C ARG A 225 -4.13 -47.93 23.07
N GLU A 226 -2.83 -47.73 23.36
CA GLU A 226 -2.21 -46.41 23.25
C GLU A 226 -2.10 -45.93 21.79
N LEU A 227 -1.81 -46.86 20.85
CA LEU A 227 -1.83 -46.56 19.41
C LEU A 227 -3.22 -46.15 18.92
N GLY A 228 -4.29 -46.82 19.38
CA GLY A 228 -5.67 -46.43 19.08
C GLY A 228 -6.03 -45.04 19.64
N ALA A 229 -5.65 -44.78 20.90
CA ALA A 229 -5.85 -43.47 21.51
C ALA A 229 -5.07 -42.35 20.80
N LEU A 230 -3.88 -42.65 20.25
CA LEU A 230 -3.10 -41.71 19.43
C LEU A 230 -3.75 -41.45 18.06
N ALA A 231 -4.30 -42.50 17.42
CA ALA A 231 -5.06 -42.38 16.18
C ALA A 231 -6.32 -41.52 16.36
N ASP A 232 -7.05 -41.69 17.47
CA ASP A 232 -8.23 -40.87 17.80
C ASP A 232 -7.87 -39.40 18.01
N ARG A 233 -6.78 -39.12 18.73
CA ARG A 233 -6.27 -37.75 18.90
C ARG A 233 -5.89 -37.12 17.57
N ALA A 234 -5.19 -37.85 16.70
CA ALA A 234 -4.81 -37.37 15.38
C ALA A 234 -6.05 -37.02 14.51
N ARG A 235 -7.10 -37.84 14.54
CA ARG A 235 -8.39 -37.53 13.86
C ARG A 235 -9.08 -36.30 14.43
N GLY A 236 -9.00 -36.09 15.74
CA GLY A 236 -9.48 -34.86 16.38
C GLY A 236 -8.75 -33.62 15.84
N THR A 237 -7.42 -33.68 15.77
CA THR A 237 -6.60 -32.59 15.22
C THR A 237 -6.90 -32.30 13.75
N VAL A 238 -7.08 -33.33 12.91
CA VAL A 238 -7.50 -33.16 11.50
C VAL A 238 -8.83 -32.42 11.39
N THR A 239 -9.77 -32.75 12.27
CA THR A 239 -11.10 -32.11 12.29
C THR A 239 -10.99 -30.62 12.66
N ASP A 240 -10.13 -30.28 13.62
CA ASP A 240 -9.92 -28.90 14.01
C ASP A 240 -9.18 -28.10 12.93
N VAL A 241 -8.23 -28.71 12.21
CA VAL A 241 -7.59 -28.11 11.03
C VAL A 241 -8.63 -27.79 9.95
N ARG A 242 -9.57 -28.71 9.65
CA ARG A 242 -10.64 -28.45 8.67
C ARG A 242 -11.54 -27.28 9.07
N LYS A 243 -11.88 -27.15 10.35
CA LYS A 243 -12.67 -26.00 10.86
C LYS A 243 -11.91 -24.69 10.73
N LEU A 244 -10.60 -24.69 11.00
CA LEU A 244 -9.75 -23.51 10.84
C LEU A 244 -9.68 -23.08 9.37
N LEU A 245 -9.55 -24.02 8.43
CA LEU A 245 -9.57 -23.74 6.99
C LEU A 245 -10.91 -23.15 6.52
N GLN A 246 -12.04 -23.68 7.00
CA GLN A 246 -13.37 -23.12 6.71
C GLN A 246 -13.54 -21.69 7.25
N ALA A 247 -13.02 -21.41 8.45
CA ALA A 247 -13.04 -20.06 9.02
C ALA A 247 -12.16 -19.06 8.23
N MET A 248 -11.17 -19.55 7.47
CA MET A 248 -10.33 -18.75 6.58
C MET A 248 -10.99 -18.47 5.20
N GLY A 249 -12.22 -18.92 4.97
CA GLY A 249 -12.96 -18.65 3.73
C GLY A 249 -12.61 -19.57 2.56
N GLN A 250 -11.89 -20.66 2.83
CA GLN A 250 -11.71 -21.75 1.90
C GLN A 250 -12.91 -22.68 2.05
N ASP A 251 -13.84 -22.61 1.10
CA ASP A 251 -14.86 -23.65 0.96
C ASP A 251 -14.09 -24.96 0.73
N ALA A 252 -14.19 -25.87 1.71
CA ALA A 252 -13.68 -27.22 1.56
C ALA A 252 -14.57 -27.91 0.53
N ASP A 253 -14.30 -27.64 -0.75
CA ASP A 253 -14.90 -28.36 -1.86
C ASP A 253 -14.53 -29.83 -1.69
N ASP A 254 -15.55 -30.58 -1.27
CA ASP A 254 -15.63 -32.02 -1.21
C ASP A 254 -15.52 -32.59 -2.63
N HIS A 255 -14.34 -32.51 -3.23
CA HIS A 255 -14.05 -33.10 -4.53
C HIS A 255 -12.68 -33.77 -4.54
N GLY A 256 -12.68 -35.09 -4.28
CA GLY A 256 -11.62 -35.94 -4.79
C GLY A 256 -11.37 -37.29 -4.11
N LEU A 257 -12.01 -37.64 -2.99
CA LEU A 257 -11.58 -38.84 -2.23
C LEU A 257 -12.54 -40.05 -2.18
N LEU A 258 -13.60 -40.08 -2.99
CA LEU A 258 -14.57 -41.19 -2.97
C LEU A 258 -14.65 -42.04 -4.25
N ASP A 259 -13.74 -41.89 -5.23
CA ASP A 259 -13.88 -42.61 -6.51
C ASP A 259 -12.66 -43.43 -6.96
N SER A 260 -12.10 -44.27 -6.07
CA SER A 260 -11.11 -45.27 -6.52
C SER A 260 -11.15 -46.63 -5.80
N ALA A 261 -12.22 -46.98 -5.07
CA ALA A 261 -12.28 -48.25 -4.34
C ALA A 261 -13.47 -49.17 -4.68
N SER A 262 -14.17 -48.95 -5.80
CA SER A 262 -15.40 -49.72 -6.12
C SER A 262 -15.53 -50.22 -7.56
N GLN A 263 -14.46 -50.34 -8.36
CA GLN A 263 -14.52 -51.01 -9.66
C GLN A 263 -13.57 -52.21 -9.73
N ASP A 264 -14.17 -53.38 -9.48
CA ASP A 264 -13.87 -54.76 -9.90
C ASP A 264 -12.42 -55.23 -10.14
N PRO A 265 -12.03 -56.34 -9.48
CA PRO A 265 -11.22 -57.37 -10.10
C PRO A 265 -12.10 -58.55 -10.55
N ALA A 266 -11.87 -58.95 -11.80
CA ALA A 266 -12.15 -60.28 -12.37
C ALA A 266 -13.55 -60.56 -12.95
N ASN A 267 -13.69 -60.24 -14.24
CA ASN A 267 -14.17 -61.23 -15.20
C ASN A 267 -13.27 -61.16 -16.45
N ASP A 268 -12.37 -62.13 -16.63
CA ASP A 268 -12.31 -62.89 -17.89
C ASP A 268 -11.35 -64.09 -17.79
N SER A 269 -11.86 -65.24 -18.25
CA SER A 269 -11.25 -66.57 -18.51
C SER A 269 -11.60 -67.68 -17.51
#